data_AF-A0A1Q3CEP1-F1
#
_entry.id   AF-A0A1Q3CEP1-F1
#
_cell.length_a   1.000
_cell.length_b   1.000
_cell.length_c   1.000
_cell.angle_alpha   90.00
_cell.angle_beta   90.00
_cell.angle_gamma   90.00
#
_symmetry.space_group_name_H-M   'P 1'
#
loop_
_entity.id
_entity.type
_entity.pdbx_description
1 polymer ?
#
loop_
_entity_poly.entity_id
_entity_poly.type
_entity_poly.pdbx_seq_one_letter_code
_entity_poly.pdbx_strand_id
1 'polypeptide(L)'
;LRNNPPPWTNIHTQLIKQIKIYAKEIPCLHLPTPEAQKIVETDASNLGYGGILKQKMNDKEQLIQYTSGTWNNAQRNYATVKKEILAIVLCIQKFQSDLINQKFLVRVDCAAADFILNKDVKNLASKQIFAR
;
A
#
# COMPACT_ATOMS: atom_id res chain seq x y z
N LEU A 1 10.10 11.73 12.30
CA LEU A 1 9.49 11.89 13.64
C LEU A 1 10.33 12.88 14.44
N ARG A 2 9.70 13.75 15.25
CA ARG A 2 10.47 14.68 16.10
C ARG A 2 11.20 13.90 17.19
N ASN A 3 12.48 14.20 17.43
CA ASN A 3 13.31 13.50 18.40
C ASN A 3 12.94 13.79 19.87
N ASN A 4 12.12 14.81 20.12
CA ASN A 4 11.61 15.16 21.45
C ASN A 4 10.10 15.46 21.37
N PRO A 5 9.24 14.43 21.35
CA PRO A 5 7.80 14.65 21.33
C PRO A 5 7.34 15.27 22.66
N PRO A 6 6.30 16.12 22.64
CA PRO A 6 5.71 16.62 23.87
C PRO A 6 5.23 15.45 24.75
N PRO A 7 5.23 15.63 26.09
CA PRO A 7 4.82 14.57 27.01
C PRO A 7 3.39 14.13 26.75
N TRP A 8 3.10 12.86 27.02
CA TRP A 8 1.77 12.32 26.88
C TRP A 8 0.79 12.99 27.85
N THR A 9 -0.32 13.54 27.34
CA THR A 9 -1.33 14.22 28.15
C THR A 9 -2.67 13.47 28.10
N ASN A 10 -3.59 13.86 28.96
CA ASN A 10 -4.97 13.37 28.93
C ASN A 10 -5.67 13.66 27.59
N ILE A 11 -5.32 14.75 26.90
CA ILE A 11 -5.85 15.07 25.56
C ILE A 11 -5.46 13.97 24.57
N HIS A 12 -4.20 13.55 24.56
CA HIS A 12 -3.74 12.46 23.69
C HIS A 12 -4.49 11.15 23.98
N THR A 13 -4.72 10.84 25.25
CA THR A 13 -5.52 9.66 25.64
C THR A 13 -6.94 9.73 25.07
N GLN A 14 -7.61 10.88 25.15
CA GLN A 14 -8.97 11.04 24.62
C GLN A 14 -8.99 10.95 23.09
N LEU A 15 -8.02 11.57 22.41
CA LEU A 15 -7.89 11.47 20.96
C LEU A 15 -7.69 10.02 20.51
N ILE A 16 -6.84 9.25 21.19
CA ILE A 16 -6.66 7.83 20.87
C ILE A 16 -7.93 7.02 21.10
N LYS A 17 -8.69 7.31 22.18
CA LYS A 17 -9.99 6.66 22.39
C LYS A 17 -10.96 6.97 21.25
N GLN A 18 -10.99 8.22 20.79
CA GLN A 18 -11.84 8.63 19.68
C GLN A 18 -11.42 7.98 18.35
N ILE A 19 -10.12 7.94 18.05
CA ILE A 19 -9.58 7.24 16.88
C ILE A 19 -9.94 5.75 16.94
N LYS A 20 -9.84 5.12 18.11
CA LYS A 20 -10.24 3.71 18.29
C LYS A 20 -11.74 3.49 18.08
N ILE A 21 -12.59 4.47 18.38
CA ILE A 21 -14.03 4.39 18.08
C ILE A 21 -14.23 4.45 16.57
N TYR A 22 -13.63 5.42 15.88
CA TYR A 22 -13.72 5.50 14.41
C TYR A 22 -13.14 4.27 13.70
N ALA A 23 -12.06 3.70 14.23
CA ALA A 23 -11.48 2.46 13.71
C ALA A 23 -12.37 1.22 13.92
N LYS A 24 -13.40 1.29 14.78
CA LYS A 24 -14.42 0.24 14.88
C LYS A 24 -15.52 0.41 13.83
N GLU A 25 -15.73 1.64 13.36
CA GLU A 25 -16.71 1.97 12.33
C GLU A 25 -16.05 2.04 10.94
N ILE A 26 -15.10 1.15 10.66
CA ILE A 26 -14.52 1.04 9.33
C ILE A 26 -15.62 0.65 8.34
N PRO A 27 -15.79 1.38 7.23
CA PRO A 27 -16.82 1.08 6.25
C PRO A 27 -16.65 -0.35 5.70
N CYS A 28 -17.79 -1.03 5.48
CA CYS A 28 -17.79 -2.36 4.89
C CYS A 28 -17.05 -2.37 3.54
N LEU A 29 -16.42 -3.51 3.26
CA LEU A 29 -15.83 -3.78 1.96
C LEU A 29 -16.92 -3.82 0.90
N HIS A 30 -16.60 -3.31 -0.29
CA HIS A 30 -17.46 -3.38 -1.45
C HIS A 30 -17.07 -4.58 -2.31
N LEU A 31 -18.06 -5.13 -3.01
CA LEU A 31 -17.79 -6.17 -3.99
C LEU A 31 -17.02 -5.58 -5.18
N PRO A 32 -16.02 -6.29 -5.70
CA PRO A 32 -15.26 -5.81 -6.85
C PRO A 32 -16.14 -5.77 -8.09
N THR A 33 -16.18 -4.61 -8.74
CA THR A 33 -16.80 -4.41 -10.05
C THR A 33 -15.73 -4.54 -11.13
N PRO A 34 -15.88 -5.44 -12.13
CA PRO A 34 -14.83 -5.70 -13.12
C PRO A 34 -14.45 -4.48 -13.95
N GLU A 35 -15.40 -3.63 -14.34
CA GLU A 35 -15.15 -2.50 -15.24
C GLU A 35 -14.70 -1.23 -14.52
N ALA A 36 -14.76 -1.22 -13.18
CA ALA A 36 -14.43 -0.06 -12.38
C ALA A 36 -12.91 0.16 -12.32
N GLN A 37 -12.48 1.41 -12.47
CA GLN A 37 -11.07 1.78 -12.35
C GLN A 37 -10.53 1.41 -10.96
N LYS A 38 -9.48 0.60 -10.93
CA LYS A 38 -8.83 0.15 -9.69
C LYS A 38 -7.73 1.11 -9.25
N ILE A 39 -7.61 1.27 -7.93
CA ILE A 39 -6.60 2.09 -7.28
C ILE A 39 -5.97 1.24 -6.18
N VAL A 40 -4.65 1.09 -6.23
CA VAL A 40 -3.85 0.43 -5.19
C VAL A 40 -3.10 1.51 -4.43
N GLU A 41 -3.21 1.51 -3.11
CA GLU A 41 -2.39 2.36 -2.25
C GLU A 41 -1.54 1.46 -1.35
N THR A 42 -0.26 1.79 -1.21
CA THR A 42 0.67 1.00 -0.39
C THR A 42 1.52 1.91 0.47
N ASP A 43 1.94 1.38 1.61
CA ASP A 43 2.85 2.03 2.54
C ASP A 43 3.81 0.98 3.13
N ALA A 44 5.06 1.38 3.36
CA ALA A 44 6.06 0.55 4.01
C ALA A 44 6.62 1.19 5.27
N SER A 45 6.68 0.39 6.33
CA SER A 45 7.32 0.76 7.59
C SER A 45 8.60 -0.02 7.80
N ASN A 46 9.30 0.26 8.90
CA ASN A 46 10.45 -0.53 9.33
C ASN A 46 10.08 -1.98 9.71
N LEU A 47 8.83 -2.26 10.06
CA LEU A 47 8.38 -3.56 10.56
C LEU A 47 7.65 -4.40 9.51
N GLY A 48 6.99 -3.76 8.56
CA GLY A 48 6.16 -4.44 7.57
C GLY A 48 5.61 -3.48 6.52
N TYR A 49 4.66 -3.97 5.73
CA TYR A 49 3.93 -3.21 4.73
C TYR A 49 2.43 -3.29 4.95
N GLY A 50 1.73 -2.32 4.39
CA GLY A 50 0.28 -2.31 4.25
C GLY A 50 -0.10 -1.90 2.83
N GLY A 51 -1.27 -2.33 2.40
CA GLY A 51 -1.88 -1.83 1.18
C GLY A 51 -3.38 -2.02 1.14
N ILE A 52 -4.02 -1.23 0.31
CA ILE A 52 -5.45 -1.25 0.08
C ILE A 52 -5.77 -1.26 -1.40
N LEU A 53 -6.80 -2.02 -1.75
CA LEU A 53 -7.41 -2.00 -3.07
C LEU A 53 -8.73 -1.23 -3.00
N LYS A 54 -8.85 -0.24 -3.88
CA LYS A 54 -10.06 0.57 -4.07
C LYS A 54 -10.54 0.49 -5.51
N GLN A 55 -11.80 0.82 -5.72
CA GLN A 55 -12.37 1.10 -7.03
C GLN A 55 -13.05 2.46 -7.06
N LYS A 56 -13.08 3.09 -8.23
CA LYS A 56 -13.83 4.32 -8.45
C LYS A 56 -15.19 4.00 -9.07
N MET A 57 -16.26 4.32 -8.34
CA MET A 57 -17.66 4.13 -8.76
C MET A 57 -18.43 5.43 -8.52
N ASN A 58 -19.10 5.98 -9.54
CA ASN A 58 -19.87 7.23 -9.43
C ASN A 58 -19.07 8.37 -8.76
N ASP A 59 -17.81 8.54 -9.18
CA ASP A 59 -16.83 9.48 -8.62
C ASP A 59 -16.48 9.32 -7.13
N LYS A 60 -16.88 8.22 -6.50
CA LYS A 60 -16.50 7.86 -5.14
C LYS A 60 -15.52 6.69 -5.13
N GLU A 61 -14.54 6.77 -4.24
CA GLU A 61 -13.62 5.67 -3.99
C GLU A 61 -14.24 4.70 -2.98
N GLN A 62 -14.41 3.47 -3.41
CA GLN A 62 -14.94 2.37 -2.61
C GLN A 62 -13.83 1.37 -2.32
N LEU A 63 -13.73 0.97 -1.06
CA LEU A 63 -12.70 0.05 -0.63
C LEU A 63 -13.15 -1.40 -0.84
N ILE A 64 -12.28 -2.21 -1.46
CA ILE A 64 -12.54 -3.61 -1.82
C ILE A 64 -11.80 -4.55 -0.88
N GLN A 65 -10.50 -4.30 -0.65
CA GLN A 65 -9.65 -5.25 0.06
C GLN A 65 -8.51 -4.56 0.81
N TYR A 66 -8.11 -5.15 1.93
CA TYR A 66 -6.89 -4.81 2.67
C TYR A 66 -5.85 -5.90 2.53
N THR A 67 -4.58 -5.52 2.60
CA THR A 67 -3.48 -6.43 2.82
C THR A 67 -2.44 -5.80 3.73
N SER A 68 -1.73 -6.64 4.47
CA SER A 68 -0.59 -6.25 5.29
C SER A 68 0.28 -7.45 5.55
N GLY A 69 1.57 -7.22 5.78
CA GLY A 69 2.49 -8.26 6.18
C GLY A 69 3.70 -7.71 6.92
N THR A 70 4.40 -8.56 7.64
CA THR A 70 5.63 -8.22 8.34
C THR A 70 6.84 -8.58 7.50
N TRP A 71 7.92 -7.81 7.66
CA TRP A 71 9.18 -8.09 7.00
C TRP A 71 9.92 -9.25 7.67
N ASN A 72 10.51 -10.13 6.85
CA ASN A 72 11.48 -11.10 7.36
C ASN A 72 12.80 -10.41 7.77
N ASN A 73 13.71 -11.18 8.39
CA ASN A 73 14.99 -10.66 8.89
C ASN A 73 15.80 -9.93 7.82
N ALA A 74 15.84 -10.45 6.60
CA ALA A 74 16.59 -9.83 5.50
C ALA A 74 15.90 -8.54 5.01
N GLN A 75 14.58 -8.60 4.80
CA GLN A 75 13.78 -7.46 4.32
C GLN A 75 13.78 -6.28 5.29
N ARG A 76 13.85 -6.52 6.60
CA ARG A 76 13.98 -5.46 7.61
C ARG A 76 15.23 -4.61 7.41
N ASN A 77 16.30 -5.18 6.85
CA ASN A 77 17.56 -4.49 6.59
C ASN A 77 17.58 -3.76 5.24
N TYR A 78 16.52 -3.83 4.44
CA TYR A 78 16.45 -3.09 3.18
C TYR A 78 16.34 -1.59 3.44
N ALA A 79 16.95 -0.81 2.53
CA ALA A 79 16.75 0.64 2.49
C ALA A 79 15.26 0.97 2.32
N THR A 80 14.80 2.10 2.86
CA THR A 80 13.39 2.52 2.84
C THR A 80 12.79 2.44 1.45
N VAL A 81 13.46 3.01 0.45
CA VAL A 81 12.98 2.98 -0.95
C VAL A 81 12.78 1.56 -1.48
N LYS A 82 13.66 0.61 -1.12
CA LYS A 82 13.50 -0.80 -1.51
C LYS A 82 12.31 -1.46 -0.82
N LYS A 83 12.02 -1.08 0.43
CA LYS A 83 10.83 -1.56 1.16
C LYS A 83 9.55 -1.04 0.52
N GLU A 84 9.53 0.23 0.11
CA GLU A 84 8.39 0.81 -0.62
C GLU A 84 8.10 0.04 -1.91
N ILE A 85 9.13 -0.19 -2.75
CA ILE A 85 8.97 -0.96 -3.98
C ILE A 85 8.50 -2.39 -3.70
N LEU A 86 9.06 -3.04 -2.67
CA LEU A 86 8.66 -4.38 -2.29
C LEU A 86 7.20 -4.42 -1.80
N ALA A 87 6.75 -3.42 -1.05
CA ALA A 87 5.36 -3.29 -0.63
C ALA A 87 4.42 -3.19 -1.84
N ILE A 88 4.75 -2.37 -2.85
CA ILE A 88 4.00 -2.28 -4.11
C ILE A 88 3.85 -3.66 -4.75
N VAL A 89 4.97 -4.38 -4.92
CA VAL A 89 4.97 -5.70 -5.57
C VAL A 89 4.12 -6.71 -4.78
N LEU A 90 4.29 -6.79 -3.47
CA LEU A 90 3.54 -7.74 -2.64
C LEU A 90 2.05 -7.43 -2.60
N CYS A 91 1.66 -6.16 -2.54
CA CYS A 91 0.26 -5.75 -2.61
C CYS A 91 -0.36 -6.09 -3.97
N ILE A 92 0.33 -5.81 -5.09
CA ILE A 92 -0.15 -6.17 -6.43
C ILE A 92 -0.30 -7.69 -6.57
N GLN A 93 0.68 -8.46 -6.09
CA GLN A 93 0.60 -9.92 -6.07
C GLN A 93 -0.61 -10.41 -5.26
N LYS A 94 -0.89 -9.78 -4.12
CA LYS A 94 -2.05 -10.14 -3.29
C LYS A 94 -3.38 -9.82 -3.98
N PHE A 95 -3.44 -8.71 -4.71
CA PHE A 95 -4.64 -8.22 -5.41
C PHE A 95 -4.73 -8.72 -6.86
N GLN A 96 -3.91 -9.70 -7.26
CA GLN A 96 -3.78 -10.14 -8.65
C GLN A 96 -5.13 -10.55 -9.27
N SER A 97 -6.03 -11.17 -8.51
CA SER A 97 -7.37 -11.56 -8.97
C SER A 97 -8.17 -10.39 -9.56
N ASP A 98 -8.02 -9.21 -8.97
CA ASP A 98 -8.80 -8.02 -9.30
C ASP A 98 -8.08 -7.08 -10.26
N LEU A 99 -6.76 -7.24 -10.40
CA LEU A 99 -5.90 -6.35 -11.19
C LEU A 99 -5.48 -6.96 -12.54
N ILE A 100 -5.58 -8.27 -12.69
CA ILE A 100 -5.12 -8.95 -13.91
C ILE A 100 -5.88 -8.43 -15.13
N ASN A 101 -5.14 -8.12 -16.19
CA ASN A 101 -5.66 -7.55 -17.44
C ASN A 101 -6.40 -6.20 -17.28
N GLN A 102 -6.23 -5.49 -16.17
CA GLN A 102 -6.82 -4.18 -15.94
C GLN A 102 -5.75 -3.10 -15.85
N LYS A 103 -6.08 -1.89 -16.32
CA LYS A 103 -5.29 -0.70 -16.00
C LYS A 103 -5.70 -0.22 -14.61
N PHE A 104 -4.72 0.02 -13.75
CA PHE A 104 -4.93 0.50 -12.40
C PHE A 104 -3.96 1.62 -12.05
N LEU A 105 -4.33 2.44 -11.06
CA LEU A 105 -3.50 3.50 -10.51
C LEU A 105 -2.82 2.99 -9.25
N VAL A 106 -1.50 3.18 -9.13
CA VAL A 106 -0.78 2.96 -7.87
C VAL A 106 -0.50 4.31 -7.22
N ARG A 107 -0.86 4.48 -5.96
CA ARG A 107 -0.55 5.67 -5.16
C ARG A 107 0.40 5.29 -4.02
N VAL A 108 1.51 6.01 -3.95
CA VAL A 108 2.56 5.84 -2.94
C VAL A 108 3.10 7.21 -2.55
N ASP A 109 3.65 7.31 -1.34
CA ASP A 109 4.29 8.52 -0.82
C ASP A 109 5.79 8.61 -1.22
N CYS A 110 6.33 7.56 -1.82
CA CYS A 110 7.71 7.48 -2.28
C CYS A 110 7.89 8.05 -3.69
N ALA A 111 8.39 9.29 -3.80
CA ALA A 111 8.68 9.95 -5.09
C ALA A 111 9.68 9.17 -5.98
N ALA A 112 10.57 8.37 -5.37
CA ALA A 112 11.52 7.55 -6.12
C ALA A 112 10.88 6.33 -6.81
N ALA A 113 9.65 5.96 -6.43
CA ALA A 113 9.00 4.76 -6.94
C ALA A 113 8.77 4.81 -8.45
N ASP A 114 8.28 5.95 -8.95
CA ASP A 114 8.02 6.14 -10.38
C ASP A 114 9.29 5.95 -11.22
N PHE A 115 10.41 6.55 -10.80
CA PHE A 115 11.69 6.40 -11.51
C PHE A 115 12.18 4.95 -11.51
N ILE A 116 12.11 4.25 -10.38
CA ILE A 116 12.62 2.88 -10.25
C ILE A 116 11.78 1.92 -11.09
N LEU A 117 10.45 2.01 -11.00
CA LEU A 117 9.55 1.16 -11.77
C LEU A 117 9.73 1.38 -13.27
N ASN A 118 9.85 2.62 -13.73
CA ASN A 118 10.09 2.92 -15.15
C ASN A 118 11.47 2.43 -15.63
N LYS A 119 12.50 2.55 -14.79
CA LYS A 119 13.85 2.05 -15.11
C LYS A 119 13.84 0.53 -15.23
N ASP A 120 13.20 -0.17 -14.30
CA ASP A 120 13.20 -1.63 -14.27
C ASP A 120 12.28 -2.24 -15.33
N VAL A 121 11.16 -1.60 -15.71
CA VAL A 121 10.33 -2.01 -16.85
C VAL A 121 11.10 -1.90 -18.17
N LYS A 122 11.83 -0.80 -18.38
CA LYS A 122 12.73 -0.65 -19.55
C LYS A 122 13.83 -1.70 -19.54
N ASN A 123 14.34 -2.06 -18.36
CA ASN A 123 15.31 -3.13 -18.21
C ASN A 123 14.70 -4.54 -18.36
N LEU A 124 13.40 -4.74 -18.09
CA LEU A 124 12.69 -6.02 -18.29
C LEU A 124 12.65 -6.41 -19.77
N ALA A 125 12.45 -5.44 -20.67
CA ALA A 125 12.59 -5.66 -22.11
C ALA A 125 14.00 -6.15 -22.50
N SER A 126 15.01 -5.87 -21.67
CA SER A 126 16.39 -6.37 -21.83
C SER A 126 16.74 -7.59 -20.99
N LYS A 127 15.81 -8.11 -20.15
CA LYS A 127 16.10 -9.14 -19.15
C LYS A 127 14.96 -10.17 -19.05
N GLN A 128 15.20 -11.34 -19.65
CA GLN A 128 14.54 -12.63 -19.35
C GLN A 128 14.74 -13.04 -17.88
N ILE A 129 14.30 -12.24 -16.91
CA ILE A 129 14.65 -12.44 -15.48
C ILE A 129 13.49 -12.98 -14.63
N PHE A 130 12.27 -13.09 -15.15
CA PHE A 130 11.16 -13.72 -14.43
C PHE A 130 10.72 -15.07 -15.00
N ALA A 131 11.58 -15.74 -15.78
CA ALA A 131 11.41 -17.15 -16.10
C ALA A 131 12.19 -18.01 -15.09
N ARG A 132 11.63 -18.17 -13.88
CA ARG A 132 11.89 -19.35 -13.05
C ARG A 132 10.82 -19.53 -11.99
#